data_AF-A0A150IM54-F1
#
_entry.id   AF-A0A150IM54-F1
#
_cell.length_a   1.000
_cell.length_b   1.000
_cell.length_c   1.000
_cell.angle_alpha   90.00
_cell.angle_beta   90.00
_cell.angle_gamma   90.00
#
_symmetry.space_group_name_H-M   'P 1'
#
loop_
_entity.id
_entity.type
_entity.pdbx_description
1 polymer ?
#
loop_
_entity_poly.entity_id
_entity_poly.type
_entity_poly.pdbx_seq_one_letter_code
_entity_poly.pdbx_strand_id
1 'polypeptide(L)'
;MKYEEVNHPKHYNDHPSGVECLTIVQAFNFNLGNVIKYVWRAGLKPGTEVVKDLKKAQFYINAEIKRVIPEGTIPDIEQSNKEIKELIYNLPENKFLCFWGSGYVGNPKVEIVDVSHFNDDNGYDKEQIDRINEMEVGDTWELPTPEVLVVMRIK
;
A
#
# COMPACT_ATOMS: atom_id res chain seq x y z
N MET A 1 -23.41 13.97 -35.29
CA MET A 1 -21.94 13.88 -35.49
C MET A 1 -21.54 12.43 -35.42
N LYS A 2 -20.75 11.95 -36.39
CA LYS A 2 -20.31 10.55 -36.47
C LYS A 2 -19.26 10.32 -35.38
N TYR A 3 -19.45 9.30 -34.54
CA TYR A 3 -18.47 8.91 -33.53
C TYR A 3 -17.21 8.39 -34.25
N GLU A 4 -16.06 9.04 -34.03
CA GLU A 4 -14.77 8.66 -34.61
C GLU A 4 -14.07 7.74 -33.60
N GLU A 5 -13.88 6.47 -33.96
CA GLU A 5 -13.39 5.44 -33.04
C GLU A 5 -11.88 5.19 -33.15
N VAL A 6 -11.25 5.63 -34.24
CA VAL A 6 -9.95 5.10 -34.66
C VAL A 6 -8.88 6.17 -34.64
N ASN A 7 -9.12 7.31 -35.32
CA ASN A 7 -8.09 8.32 -35.54
C ASN A 7 -8.10 9.37 -34.42
N HIS A 8 -9.30 9.82 -34.02
CA HIS A 8 -9.44 10.83 -32.98
C HIS A 8 -10.55 10.46 -31.98
N PRO A 9 -10.37 9.39 -31.18
CA PRO A 9 -11.38 8.98 -30.24
C PRO A 9 -11.60 10.06 -29.20
N LYS A 10 -12.87 10.43 -28.99
CA LYS A 10 -13.28 11.50 -28.06
C LYS A 10 -12.64 11.36 -26.66
N HIS A 11 -12.56 10.13 -26.16
CA HIS A 11 -12.00 9.80 -24.85
C HIS A 11 -10.46 9.95 -24.72
N TYR A 12 -9.75 10.35 -25.79
CA TYR A 12 -8.33 10.71 -25.77
C TYR A 12 -8.06 12.18 -26.13
N ASN A 13 -9.10 12.92 -26.52
CA ASN A 13 -9.03 14.31 -27.01
C ASN A 13 -9.83 15.32 -26.18
N ASP A 14 -10.65 14.86 -25.23
CA ASP A 14 -11.47 15.71 -24.36
C ASP A 14 -10.71 16.27 -23.13
N HIS A 15 -9.38 16.18 -23.10
CA HIS A 15 -8.62 16.69 -21.95
C HIS A 15 -8.62 18.23 -21.93
N PRO A 16 -8.81 18.88 -20.76
CA PRO A 16 -8.89 20.34 -20.66
C PRO A 16 -7.69 21.12 -21.19
N SER A 17 -6.52 20.47 -21.33
CA SER A 17 -5.32 21.09 -21.90
C SER A 17 -5.37 21.28 -23.42
N GLY A 18 -6.30 20.64 -24.13
CA GLY A 18 -6.38 20.67 -25.59
C GLY A 18 -5.26 19.89 -26.32
N VAL A 19 -4.45 19.13 -25.58
CA VAL A 19 -3.39 18.27 -26.12
C VAL A 19 -3.93 16.85 -26.30
N GLU A 20 -3.64 16.22 -27.43
CA GLU A 20 -4.03 14.83 -27.66
C GLU A 20 -3.19 13.89 -26.78
N CYS A 21 -3.84 12.88 -26.18
CA CYS A 21 -3.15 11.86 -25.42
C CYS A 21 -2.02 11.19 -26.23
N LEU A 22 -2.21 10.98 -27.53
CA LEU A 22 -1.22 10.36 -28.41
C LEU A 22 0.10 11.14 -28.44
N THR A 23 0.03 12.47 -28.49
CA THR A 23 1.20 13.37 -28.50
C THR A 23 2.05 13.18 -27.26
N ILE A 24 1.42 12.98 -26.10
CA ILE A 24 2.13 12.78 -24.83
C ILE A 24 2.72 11.37 -24.78
N VAL A 25 1.93 10.32 -25.04
CA VAL A 25 2.39 8.92 -24.85
C VAL A 25 3.53 8.52 -25.77
N GLN A 26 3.69 9.16 -26.93
CA GLN A 26 4.81 8.92 -27.85
C GLN A 26 6.18 9.29 -27.26
N ALA A 27 6.22 10.16 -26.24
CA ALA A 27 7.47 10.54 -25.56
C ALA A 27 7.91 9.51 -24.51
N PHE A 28 7.12 8.47 -24.26
CA PHE A 28 7.36 7.49 -23.21
C PHE A 28 7.58 6.09 -23.78
N ASN A 29 8.21 5.22 -22.99
CA ASN A 29 8.33 3.81 -23.34
C ASN A 29 6.95 3.11 -23.32
N PHE A 30 6.92 1.87 -23.79
CA PHE A 30 5.67 1.10 -23.92
C PHE A 30 4.87 1.01 -22.61
N ASN A 31 5.54 0.78 -21.47
CA ASN A 31 4.85 0.65 -20.19
C ASN A 31 4.28 2.00 -19.74
N LEU A 32 5.12 3.03 -19.68
CA LEU A 32 4.73 4.36 -19.22
C LEU A 32 3.68 5.02 -20.14
N GLY A 33 3.80 4.84 -21.45
CA GLY A 33 2.81 5.31 -22.41
C GLY A 33 1.43 4.66 -22.18
N ASN A 34 1.39 3.36 -21.84
CA ASN A 34 0.13 2.70 -21.48
C ASN A 34 -0.41 3.17 -20.12
N VAL A 35 0.45 3.43 -19.13
CA VAL A 35 0.02 4.03 -17.85
C VAL A 35 -0.72 5.34 -18.10
N ILE A 36 -0.08 6.27 -18.82
CA ILE A 36 -0.67 7.56 -19.17
C ILE A 36 -1.97 7.36 -19.93
N LYS A 37 -2.00 6.49 -20.95
CA LYS A 37 -3.21 6.19 -21.73
C LYS A 37 -4.39 5.76 -20.86
N TYR A 38 -4.19 4.87 -19.91
CA TYR A 38 -5.29 4.36 -19.07
C TYR A 38 -5.69 5.34 -17.98
N VAL A 39 -4.75 6.09 -17.40
CA VAL A 39 -5.08 7.19 -16.46
C VAL A 39 -5.87 8.27 -17.18
N TRP A 40 -5.43 8.67 -18.37
CA TRP A 40 -6.08 9.69 -19.18
C TRP A 40 -7.51 9.31 -19.56
N ARG A 41 -7.75 8.03 -19.89
CA ARG A 41 -9.06 7.53 -20.30
C ARG A 41 -10.03 7.28 -19.16
N ALA A 42 -9.54 7.14 -17.92
CA ALA A 42 -10.34 6.67 -16.80
C ALA A 42 -11.59 7.57 -16.59
N GLY A 43 -12.78 6.99 -16.74
CA GLY A 43 -14.05 7.71 -16.61
C GLY A 43 -14.53 8.45 -17.86
N LEU A 44 -13.72 8.51 -18.93
CA LEU A 44 -14.07 9.17 -20.20
C LEU A 44 -14.62 8.21 -21.25
N LYS A 45 -14.33 6.90 -21.13
CA LYS A 45 -14.81 5.89 -22.07
C LYS A 45 -16.19 5.36 -21.65
N PRO A 46 -17.25 5.56 -22.46
CA PRO A 46 -18.58 5.00 -22.16
C PRO A 46 -18.53 3.48 -21.98
N GLY A 47 -19.26 2.97 -20.98
CA GLY A 47 -19.31 1.54 -20.67
C GLY A 47 -18.03 0.95 -20.10
N THR A 48 -17.06 1.77 -19.69
CA THR A 48 -15.85 1.33 -18.98
C THR A 48 -15.81 1.92 -17.58
N GLU A 49 -15.74 1.05 -16.57
CA GLU A 49 -15.56 1.47 -15.18
C GLU A 49 -14.19 2.12 -14.99
N VAL A 50 -14.16 3.25 -14.26
CA VAL A 50 -12.93 3.97 -13.87
C VAL A 50 -11.91 3.00 -13.27
N VAL A 51 -12.33 2.17 -12.31
CA VAL A 51 -11.47 1.21 -11.60
C VAL A 51 -10.80 0.23 -12.57
N LYS A 52 -11.46 -0.15 -13.66
CA LYS A 52 -10.90 -1.09 -14.65
C LYS A 52 -9.73 -0.46 -15.40
N ASP A 53 -9.81 0.83 -15.73
CA ASP A 53 -8.70 1.54 -16.36
C ASP A 53 -7.57 1.80 -15.36
N LEU A 54 -7.88 2.14 -14.12
CA LEU A 54 -6.86 2.28 -13.06
C LEU A 54 -6.12 0.97 -12.79
N LYS A 55 -6.82 -0.17 -12.76
CA LYS A 55 -6.17 -1.50 -12.63
C LYS A 55 -5.26 -1.82 -13.82
N LYS A 56 -5.61 -1.38 -15.03
CA LYS A 56 -4.73 -1.52 -16.21
C LYS A 56 -3.50 -0.62 -16.08
N ALA A 57 -3.67 0.63 -15.66
CA ALA A 57 -2.54 1.51 -15.38
C ALA A 57 -1.61 0.90 -14.32
N GLN A 58 -2.16 0.36 -13.23
CA GLN A 58 -1.43 -0.35 -12.18
C GLN A 58 -0.61 -1.53 -12.74
N PHE A 59 -1.18 -2.32 -13.65
CA PHE A 59 -0.46 -3.42 -14.28
C PHE A 59 0.82 -2.95 -15.01
N TYR A 60 0.70 -1.90 -15.84
CA TYR A 60 1.85 -1.39 -16.61
C TYR A 60 2.88 -0.67 -15.74
N ILE A 61 2.47 0.08 -14.72
CA ILE A 61 3.44 0.72 -13.81
C ILE A 61 4.19 -0.33 -12.99
N ASN A 62 3.53 -1.40 -12.54
CA ASN A 62 4.20 -2.51 -11.85
C ASN A 62 5.22 -3.21 -12.75
N ALA A 63 4.91 -3.39 -14.05
CA ALA A 63 5.85 -3.94 -15.01
C ALA A 63 7.07 -3.01 -15.22
N GLU A 64 6.84 -1.69 -15.27
CA GLU A 64 7.92 -0.72 -15.39
C GLU A 64 8.80 -0.66 -14.15
N ILE A 65 8.20 -0.70 -12.96
CA ILE A 65 8.91 -0.79 -11.68
C ILE A 65 9.80 -2.03 -11.68
N LYS A 66 9.27 -3.20 -12.06
CA LYS A 66 10.07 -4.43 -12.19
C LYS A 66 11.22 -4.33 -13.18
N ARG A 67 11.04 -3.57 -14.27
CA ARG A 67 12.09 -3.34 -15.29
C ARG A 67 13.21 -2.43 -14.77
N VAL A 68 12.86 -1.45 -13.94
CA VAL A 68 13.80 -0.42 -13.45
C VAL A 68 14.50 -0.85 -12.16
N ILE A 69 13.82 -1.61 -11.30
CA ILE A 69 14.40 -2.12 -10.07
C ILE A 69 15.39 -3.26 -10.40
N PRO A 70 16.65 -3.20 -9.92
CA PRO A 70 17.59 -4.31 -10.06
C PRO A 70 17.06 -5.64 -9.51
N GLU A 71 17.46 -6.75 -10.13
CA GLU A 71 17.20 -8.08 -9.54
C GLU A 71 17.76 -8.14 -8.12
N GLY A 72 16.90 -8.51 -7.14
CA GLY A 72 17.24 -8.56 -5.71
C GLY A 72 16.80 -7.37 -4.86
N THR A 73 16.22 -6.31 -5.44
CA THR A 73 15.74 -5.15 -4.67
C THR A 73 14.25 -5.15 -4.33
N ILE A 74 13.44 -5.96 -5.00
CA ILE A 74 12.07 -6.26 -4.55
C ILE A 74 12.18 -7.53 -3.70
N PRO A 75 11.88 -7.48 -2.38
CA PRO A 75 11.80 -8.68 -1.58
C PRO A 75 10.78 -9.61 -2.22
N ASP A 76 11.17 -10.84 -2.52
CA ASP A 76 10.22 -11.87 -2.91
C ASP A 76 9.19 -11.97 -1.78
N ILE A 77 7.95 -11.55 -2.06
CA ILE A 77 6.87 -11.47 -1.07
C ILE A 77 6.69 -12.82 -0.38
N GLU A 78 6.86 -13.93 -1.11
CA GLU A 78 6.71 -15.27 -0.54
C GLU A 78 7.85 -15.60 0.41
N GLN A 79 9.10 -15.31 0.01
CA GLN A 79 10.28 -15.46 0.85
C GLN A 79 10.23 -14.54 2.08
N SER A 80 9.89 -13.26 1.92
CA SER A 80 9.73 -12.32 3.03
C SER A 80 8.62 -12.73 3.98
N ASN A 81 7.49 -13.24 3.48
CA ASN A 81 6.43 -13.78 4.33
C ASN A 81 6.89 -15.01 5.11
N LYS A 82 7.73 -15.87 4.51
CA LYS A 82 8.31 -17.02 5.20
C LYS A 82 9.26 -16.59 6.32
N GLU A 83 10.15 -15.64 6.04
CA GLU A 83 11.09 -15.08 7.02
C GLU A 83 10.36 -14.37 8.17
N ILE A 84 9.32 -13.58 7.87
CA ILE A 84 8.50 -12.91 8.89
C ILE A 84 7.78 -13.94 9.76
N LYS A 85 7.21 -15.01 9.18
CA LYS A 85 6.58 -16.09 9.94
C LYS A 85 7.56 -16.82 10.85
N GLU A 86 8.76 -17.09 10.36
CA GLU A 86 9.81 -17.76 11.13
C GLU A 86 10.35 -16.87 12.25
N LEU A 87 10.52 -15.57 12.00
CA LEU A 87 10.84 -14.58 13.02
C LEU A 87 9.76 -14.55 14.11
N ILE A 88 8.50 -14.42 13.71
CA ILE A 88 7.33 -14.45 14.61
C ILE A 88 7.29 -15.72 15.45
N TYR A 89 7.47 -16.89 14.83
CA TYR A 89 7.42 -18.18 15.54
C TYR A 89 8.48 -18.30 16.65
N ASN A 90 9.64 -17.68 16.43
CA ASN A 90 10.78 -17.71 17.33
C ASN A 90 10.81 -16.54 18.34
N LEU A 91 9.79 -15.66 18.35
CA LEU A 91 9.74 -14.57 19.33
C LEU A 91 9.50 -15.11 20.76
N PRO A 92 10.20 -14.58 21.77
CA PRO A 92 9.90 -14.84 23.18
C PRO A 92 8.51 -14.34 23.60
N GLU A 93 7.87 -14.99 24.56
CA GLU A 93 6.51 -14.68 25.04
C GLU A 93 6.36 -13.27 25.63
N ASN A 94 7.45 -12.64 26.05
CA ASN A 94 7.45 -11.28 26.58
C ASN A 94 7.63 -10.20 25.49
N LYS A 95 7.52 -10.56 24.20
CA LYS A 95 7.67 -9.64 23.07
C LYS A 95 6.33 -9.40 22.35
N PHE A 96 6.06 -8.14 22.06
CA PHE A 96 4.87 -7.68 21.34
C PHE A 96 5.28 -7.02 20.02
N LEU A 97 4.46 -7.17 18.99
CA LEU A 97 4.62 -6.42 17.74
C LEU A 97 3.73 -5.20 17.77
N CYS A 98 4.33 -4.02 17.65
CA CYS A 98 3.63 -2.75 17.67
C CYS A 98 3.71 -2.06 16.32
N PHE A 99 2.56 -1.55 15.88
CA PHE A 99 2.43 -0.73 14.67
C PHE A 99 2.22 0.72 15.10
N TRP A 100 3.25 1.54 14.89
CA TRP A 100 3.24 2.96 15.21
C TRP A 100 2.87 3.76 13.96
N GLY A 101 1.94 4.71 14.12
CA GLY A 101 1.55 5.63 13.07
C GLY A 101 0.08 6.01 13.12
N SER A 102 -0.18 7.29 12.88
CA SER A 102 -1.53 7.80 12.66
C SER A 102 -2.10 7.15 11.40
N GLY A 103 -3.30 6.56 11.52
CA GLY A 103 -4.05 6.14 10.34
C GLY A 103 -4.11 7.31 9.36
N TYR A 104 -3.72 7.04 8.11
CA TYR A 104 -3.58 8.01 7.01
C TYR A 104 -2.24 8.78 6.99
N VAL A 105 -1.38 8.37 6.05
CA VAL A 105 -0.16 9.03 5.54
C VAL A 105 1.15 8.68 6.28
N GLY A 106 1.81 7.62 5.83
CA GLY A 106 3.20 7.29 6.18
C GLY A 106 3.46 5.79 6.19
N ASN A 107 4.70 5.37 5.92
CA ASN A 107 5.12 3.98 6.16
C ASN A 107 4.97 3.70 7.66
N PRO A 108 4.06 2.81 8.10
CA PRO A 108 3.91 2.51 9.52
C PRO A 108 5.22 1.94 10.05
N LYS A 109 5.67 2.45 11.19
CA LYS A 109 6.86 1.90 11.85
C LYS A 109 6.42 0.62 12.57
N VAL A 110 7.10 -0.47 12.29
CA VAL A 110 6.84 -1.77 12.94
C VAL A 110 8.00 -2.06 13.87
N GLU A 111 7.74 -2.25 15.16
CA GLU A 111 8.77 -2.61 16.13
C GLU A 111 8.34 -3.78 17.01
N ILE A 112 9.33 -4.59 17.40
CA ILE A 112 9.16 -5.59 18.43
C ILE A 112 9.57 -4.95 19.75
N VAL A 113 8.63 -4.84 20.68
CA VAL A 113 8.86 -4.27 22.00
C VAL A 113 8.74 -5.34 23.07
N ASP A 114 9.47 -5.13 24.17
CA ASP A 114 9.31 -5.94 25.37
C ASP A 114 8.04 -5.53 26.12
N VAL A 115 7.41 -6.44 26.85
CA VAL A 115 6.27 -6.12 27.73
C VAL A 115 6.59 -4.97 28.69
N SER A 116 7.85 -4.86 29.14
CA SER A 116 8.33 -3.76 29.98
C SER A 116 8.26 -2.37 29.34
N HIS A 117 8.07 -2.28 28.01
CA HIS A 117 7.81 -1.01 27.33
C HIS A 117 6.47 -0.38 27.75
N PHE A 118 5.49 -1.20 28.13
CA PHE A 118 4.17 -0.73 28.54
C PHE A 118 4.18 -0.40 30.03
N ASN A 119 4.58 0.84 30.33
CA ASN A 119 4.69 1.36 31.69
C ASN A 119 4.20 2.81 31.77
N ASP A 120 4.08 3.32 32.99
CA ASP A 120 3.65 4.67 33.31
C ASP A 120 4.61 5.75 32.79
N ASP A 121 5.92 5.49 32.82
CA ASP A 121 6.94 6.39 32.26
C ASP A 121 6.76 6.62 30.73
N ASN A 122 6.25 5.62 30.02
CA ASN A 122 5.92 5.68 28.59
C ASN A 122 4.46 6.11 28.32
N GLY A 123 3.73 6.56 29.35
CA GLY A 123 2.40 7.16 29.21
C GLY A 123 1.25 6.16 29.12
N TYR A 124 1.47 4.89 29.49
CA TYR A 124 0.41 3.90 29.59
C TYR A 124 -0.24 3.94 30.97
N ASP A 125 -1.57 4.03 31.01
CA ASP A 125 -2.32 3.94 32.25
C ASP A 125 -2.41 2.48 32.77
N LYS A 126 -2.83 2.33 34.02
CA LYS A 126 -2.90 1.03 34.68
C LYS A 126 -3.84 0.05 33.96
N GLU A 127 -4.97 0.52 33.43
CA GLU A 127 -5.93 -0.34 32.72
C GLU A 127 -5.33 -0.85 31.40
N GLN A 128 -4.57 0.01 30.71
CA GLN A 128 -3.84 -0.37 29.50
C GLN A 128 -2.74 -1.40 29.79
N ILE A 129 -1.97 -1.19 30.85
CA ILE A 129 -0.89 -2.11 31.25
C ILE A 129 -1.46 -3.46 31.68
N ASP A 130 -2.50 -3.47 32.52
CA ASP A 130 -3.15 -4.69 32.99
C ASP A 130 -3.71 -5.48 31.79
N ARG A 131 -4.39 -4.80 30.85
CA ARG A 131 -4.90 -5.43 29.63
C ARG A 131 -3.79 -6.04 28.77
N ILE A 132 -2.67 -5.36 28.58
CA ILE A 132 -1.55 -5.87 27.78
C ILE A 132 -0.94 -7.13 28.40
N ASN A 133 -0.82 -7.16 29.73
CA ASN A 133 -0.33 -8.33 30.45
C ASN A 133 -1.28 -9.53 30.34
N GLU A 134 -2.58 -9.28 30.19
CA GLU A 134 -3.62 -10.30 30.05
C GLU A 134 -3.87 -10.79 28.61
N MET A 135 -3.36 -10.10 27.58
CA MET A 135 -3.56 -10.50 26.17
C MET A 135 -3.12 -11.95 25.96
N GLU A 136 -3.80 -12.73 25.13
CA GLU A 136 -3.39 -14.08 24.75
C GLU A 136 -2.77 -14.11 23.34
N VAL A 137 -2.17 -15.23 22.97
CA VAL A 137 -1.60 -15.42 21.63
C VAL A 137 -2.67 -15.23 20.55
N GLY A 138 -2.40 -14.34 19.61
CA GLY A 138 -3.32 -13.98 18.54
C GLY A 138 -4.21 -12.78 18.86
N ASP A 139 -4.17 -12.28 20.10
CA ASP A 139 -4.90 -11.07 20.45
C ASP A 139 -4.30 -9.86 19.74
N THR A 140 -5.21 -9.03 19.23
CA THR A 140 -4.89 -7.74 18.63
C THR A 140 -5.66 -6.67 19.39
N TRP A 141 -5.00 -5.56 19.65
CA TRP A 141 -5.62 -4.43 20.30
C TRP A 141 -5.24 -3.11 19.64
N GLU A 142 -6.26 -2.38 19.17
CA GLU A 142 -6.13 -0.99 18.79
C GLU A 142 -6.09 -0.14 20.07
N LEU A 143 -4.90 0.32 20.42
CA LEU A 143 -4.72 1.20 21.58
C LEU A 143 -5.42 2.53 21.31
N PRO A 144 -6.17 3.09 22.27
CA PRO A 144 -6.84 4.38 22.13
C PRO A 144 -5.86 5.54 22.31
N THR A 145 -4.71 5.49 21.62
CA THR A 145 -3.70 6.55 21.63
C THR A 145 -3.53 7.14 20.24
N PRO A 146 -3.09 8.40 20.09
CA PRO A 146 -2.88 9.01 18.79
C PRO A 146 -1.75 8.38 17.95
N GLU A 147 -0.89 7.57 18.57
CA GLU A 147 0.40 7.14 18.02
C GLU A 147 0.50 5.62 17.78
N VAL A 148 -0.27 4.79 18.50
CA VAL A 148 -0.23 3.32 18.36
C VAL A 148 -1.50 2.80 17.71
N LEU A 149 -1.36 2.21 16.53
CA LEU A 149 -2.49 1.72 15.76
C LEU A 149 -2.89 0.30 16.16
N VAL A 150 -1.93 -0.60 16.41
CA VAL A 150 -2.19 -2.00 16.78
C VAL A 150 -1.05 -2.58 17.62
N VAL A 151 -1.38 -3.21 18.75
CA VAL A 151 -0.51 -4.13 19.49
C VAL A 151 -0.98 -5.54 19.20
N MET A 152 -0.08 -6.41 18.75
CA MET A 152 -0.37 -7.84 18.57
C MET A 152 0.48 -8.68 19.49
N ARG A 153 -0.17 -9.56 20.25
CA ARG A 153 0.50 -10.64 20.95
C ARG A 153 0.61 -11.81 19.99
N ILE A 154 1.81 -12.08 19.51
CA ILE A 154 2.03 -13.08 18.45
C ILE A 154 2.55 -14.42 19.00
N LYS A 155 2.75 -14.50 20.32
CA LYS A 155 3.00 -15.73 21.10
C LYS A 155 2.74 -15.54 22.59
#